data_AF-A0A946FUN7-F1
#
_entry.id   AF-A0A946FUN7-F1
#
_cell.length_a   1.000
_cell.length_b   1.000
_cell.length_c   1.000
_cell.angle_alpha   90.00
_cell.angle_beta   90.00
_cell.angle_gamma   90.00
#
_symmetry.space_group_name_H-M   'P 1'
#
loop_
_entity.id
_entity.type
_entity.pdbx_description
1 polymer ?
#
loop_
_entity_poly.entity_id
_entity_poly.type
_entity_poly.pdbx_seq_one_letter_code
_entity_poly.pdbx_strand_id
1 'polypeptide(L)'
;IASNARHSGSVTLVGIEPQKEKKISFIGKAVIAGRFLLEDDKNKIVVGKAFLKKFNTKIGNKLIIMSQDTQNEIASKAFRIVGIFNAESEAVEKQFVFVPISQAAKMLKMRNAISEISIMLPKLDITGKKETQTARKIIAAINDDKFVIETWQQLLPMIKAYLEMSGFFLYIWYFVVFVAMGFGIVNTTLMAIFERMREFGLMKALGMRPFQVIKGVVTETFFLLVLGILAGNILGFLSVAAIARNGIDLSALAAGAEMWGIPRKLYPEIWVQDVVVAGFVVLVLGILVSLYPAFKAARITPATAMTKN
;
A
#
# COMPACT_ATOMS: atom_id res chain seq x y z
N ILE A 1 22.04 20.76 12.49
CA ILE A 1 23.36 20.24 12.04
C ILE A 1 23.89 19.27 13.08
N ALA A 2 24.30 18.07 12.67
CA ALA A 2 25.10 17.16 13.49
C ALA A 2 26.57 17.27 13.10
N SER A 3 27.45 17.26 14.09
CA SER A 3 28.89 17.33 13.89
C SER A 3 29.65 16.40 14.84
N ASN A 4 30.71 15.79 14.34
CA ASN A 4 31.74 15.14 15.16
C ASN A 4 33.13 15.66 14.74
N ALA A 5 34.20 15.09 15.28
CA ALA A 5 35.56 15.55 15.01
C ALA A 5 36.00 15.49 13.52
N ARG A 6 35.26 14.78 12.65
CA ARG A 6 35.67 14.50 11.26
C ARG A 6 34.62 14.85 10.21
N HIS A 7 33.34 14.93 10.60
CA HIS A 7 32.23 15.12 9.67
C HIS A 7 31.15 16.03 10.27
N SER A 8 30.55 16.85 9.42
CA SER A 8 29.36 17.64 9.71
C SER A 8 28.29 17.40 8.65
N GLY A 9 27.02 17.49 9.03
CA GLY A 9 25.92 17.30 8.11
C GLY A 9 24.57 17.70 8.68
N SER A 10 23.60 17.95 7.80
CA SER A 10 22.23 18.25 8.18
C SER A 10 21.53 16.98 8.67
N VAL A 11 20.84 17.10 9.79
CA VAL A 11 19.96 16.08 10.37
C VAL A 11 18.74 16.77 10.97
N THR A 12 17.64 16.05 11.04
CA THR A 12 16.45 16.41 11.79
C THR A 12 16.55 15.82 13.18
N LEU A 13 16.63 16.68 14.19
CA LEU A 13 16.56 16.29 15.60
C LEU A 13 15.10 16.12 16.00
N VAL A 14 14.72 14.93 16.48
CA VAL A 14 13.36 14.65 16.96
C VAL A 14 13.41 14.36 18.46
N GLY A 15 12.68 15.16 19.23
CA GLY A 15 12.47 14.95 20.66
C GLY A 15 11.25 14.07 20.88
N ILE A 16 11.43 12.88 21.46
CA ILE A 16 10.35 11.90 21.64
C ILE A 16 10.09 11.59 23.11
N GLU A 17 8.87 11.18 23.43
CA GLU A 17 8.54 10.51 24.70
C GLU A 17 8.74 8.99 24.53
N PRO A 18 9.84 8.40 25.02
CA PRO A 18 10.25 7.05 24.60
C PRO A 18 9.18 5.97 24.80
N GLN A 19 8.41 6.01 25.88
CA GLN A 19 7.39 5.00 26.15
C GLN A 19 6.13 5.15 25.28
N LYS A 20 5.74 6.38 24.95
CA LYS A 20 4.59 6.65 24.06
C LYS A 20 4.98 6.41 22.60
N GLU A 21 6.17 6.87 22.22
CA GLU A 21 6.69 6.74 20.85
C GLU A 21 6.77 5.28 20.39
N LYS A 22 7.15 4.36 21.28
CA LYS A 22 7.16 2.91 21.01
C LYS A 22 5.83 2.35 20.49
N LYS A 23 4.70 2.98 20.84
CA LYS A 23 3.36 2.52 20.45
C LYS A 23 2.93 3.05 19.08
N ILE A 24 3.54 4.14 18.62
CA ILE A 24 3.11 4.91 17.44
C ILE A 24 4.13 4.81 16.31
N SER A 25 5.41 4.68 16.62
CA SER A 25 6.50 4.78 15.64
C SER A 25 7.32 3.50 15.54
N PHE A 26 7.90 3.28 14.35
CA PHE A 26 8.78 2.15 14.06
C PHE A 26 10.02 2.11 14.96
N ILE A 27 10.47 3.29 15.44
CA ILE A 27 11.75 3.45 16.13
C ILE A 27 11.85 2.61 17.40
N GLY A 28 10.72 2.32 18.06
CA GLY A 28 10.68 1.53 19.28
C GLY A 28 11.14 0.09 19.12
N LYS A 29 10.91 -0.52 17.95
CA LYS A 29 11.30 -1.91 17.63
C LYS A 29 12.52 -1.98 16.71
N ALA A 30 12.89 -0.86 16.08
CA ALA A 30 13.95 -0.80 15.09
C ALA A 30 15.38 -0.76 15.68
N VAL A 31 15.56 -0.67 17.00
CA VAL A 31 16.89 -0.64 17.61
C VAL A 31 17.54 -2.01 17.55
N ILE A 32 18.63 -2.12 16.79
CA ILE A 32 19.36 -3.37 16.54
C ILE A 32 20.60 -3.53 17.42
N ALA A 33 21.12 -2.45 17.99
CA ALA A 33 22.34 -2.47 18.80
C ALA A 33 22.33 -1.36 19.86
N GLY A 34 22.94 -1.65 21.02
CA GLY A 34 22.91 -0.78 22.18
C GLY A 34 21.57 -0.88 22.91
N ARG A 35 21.01 0.26 23.32
CA ARG A 35 19.69 0.33 23.97
C ARG A 35 18.85 1.47 23.44
N PHE A 36 17.53 1.32 23.56
CA PHE A 36 16.58 2.42 23.30
C PHE A 36 16.67 3.51 24.38
N LEU A 37 16.08 4.67 24.09
CA LEU A 37 16.03 5.82 24.99
C LEU A 37 15.13 5.54 26.20
N LEU A 38 15.51 6.11 27.34
CA LEU A 38 14.72 6.18 28.56
C LEU A 38 14.25 7.62 28.78
N GLU A 39 13.17 7.84 29.54
CA GLU A 39 12.63 9.19 29.80
C GLU A 39 13.64 10.09 30.53
N ASP A 40 14.38 9.52 31.48
CA ASP A 40 15.38 10.22 32.29
C ASP A 40 16.76 10.34 31.61
N ASP A 41 16.91 9.88 30.36
CA ASP A 41 18.19 9.92 29.67
C ASP A 41 18.67 11.36 29.44
N LYS A 42 19.72 11.74 30.16
CA LYS A 42 20.40 13.03 29.95
C LYS A 42 21.44 12.90 28.86
N ASN A 43 21.36 13.78 27.87
CA ASN A 43 22.35 13.91 26.79
C ASN A 43 22.61 12.57 26.05
N LYS A 44 21.57 11.75 25.84
CA LYS A 44 21.66 10.53 25.03
C LYS A 44 20.95 10.69 23.71
N ILE A 45 21.46 10.02 22.68
CA ILE A 45 20.91 10.05 21.32
C ILE A 45 20.90 8.64 20.72
N VAL A 46 19.86 8.36 19.93
CA VAL A 46 19.74 7.17 19.09
C VAL A 46 19.82 7.62 17.63
N VAL A 47 20.65 6.93 16.85
CA VAL A 47 21.00 7.31 15.47
C VAL A 47 20.83 6.13 14.51
N GLY A 48 20.70 6.40 13.22
CA GLY A 48 20.54 5.36 12.20
C GLY A 48 21.84 4.61 11.90
N LYS A 49 21.73 3.38 11.39
CA LYS A 49 22.87 2.55 10.98
C LYS A 49 23.69 3.21 9.86
N ALA A 50 23.04 3.71 8.82
CA ALA A 50 23.71 4.42 7.73
C ALA A 50 24.32 5.76 8.15
N PHE A 51 23.75 6.43 9.17
CA PHE A 51 24.35 7.63 9.77
C PHE A 51 25.73 7.32 10.38
N LEU A 52 25.87 6.22 11.13
CA LEU A 52 27.15 5.84 11.72
C LEU A 52 28.24 5.60 10.68
N LYS A 53 27.89 4.93 9.57
CA LYS A 53 28.82 4.71 8.45
C LYS A 53 29.27 6.05 7.85
N LYS A 54 28.33 6.96 7.57
CA LYS A 54 28.62 8.28 6.98
C LYS A 54 29.50 9.15 7.88
N PHE A 55 29.20 9.17 9.18
CA PHE A 55 29.95 9.99 10.15
C PHE A 55 31.20 9.27 10.70
N ASN A 56 31.47 8.03 10.26
CA ASN A 56 32.56 7.18 10.74
C ASN A 56 32.67 7.17 12.29
N THR A 57 31.56 6.89 12.95
CA THR A 57 31.43 6.93 14.43
C THR A 57 30.81 5.66 14.98
N LYS A 58 30.81 5.49 16.31
CA LYS A 58 30.35 4.29 17.02
C LYS A 58 29.54 4.61 18.27
N ILE A 59 28.81 3.62 18.79
CA ILE A 59 28.12 3.72 20.09
C ILE A 59 29.13 4.16 21.16
N GLY A 60 28.70 5.05 22.05
CA GLY A 60 29.52 5.63 23.09
C GLY A 60 30.26 6.91 22.69
N ASN A 61 30.42 7.20 21.40
CA ASN A 61 30.98 8.48 20.97
C ASN A 61 30.00 9.63 21.21
N LYS A 62 30.55 10.84 21.33
CA LYS A 62 29.78 12.08 21.41
C LYS A 62 29.51 12.62 20.00
N LEU A 63 28.31 13.16 19.82
CA LEU A 63 27.86 13.87 18.65
C LEU A 63 27.36 15.24 19.10
N ILE A 64 27.82 16.31 18.46
CA ILE A 64 27.38 17.67 18.74
C ILE A 64 26.21 17.97 17.81
N ILE A 65 25.06 18.32 18.38
CA ILE A 65 23.90 18.79 17.65
C ILE A 65 23.82 20.30 17.82
N MET A 66 23.70 21.01 16.69
CA MET A 66 23.51 22.45 16.61
C MET A 66 22.20 22.74 15.91
N SER A 67 21.39 23.61 16.52
CA SER A 67 20.12 24.12 15.98
C SER A 67 19.95 25.58 16.39
N GLN A 68 18.97 26.26 15.81
CA GLN A 68 18.47 27.51 16.35
C GLN A 68 17.38 27.23 17.39
N ASP A 69 17.38 27.96 18.50
CA ASP A 69 16.33 27.93 19.51
C ASP A 69 15.15 28.86 19.14
N THR A 70 14.16 28.97 20.03
CA THR A 70 12.97 29.82 19.82
C THR A 70 13.26 31.32 19.69
N GLN A 71 14.48 31.76 20.02
CA GLN A 71 14.94 33.15 19.94
C GLN A 71 15.90 33.36 18.76
N ASN A 72 16.02 32.38 17.86
CA ASN A 72 16.99 32.33 16.77
C ASN A 72 18.46 32.33 17.23
N GLU A 73 18.72 32.02 18.49
CA GLU A 73 20.09 31.85 18.99
C GLU A 73 20.60 30.45 18.68
N ILE A 74 21.91 30.34 18.43
CA ILE A 74 22.52 29.04 18.17
C ILE A 74 22.58 28.25 19.48
N ALA A 75 21.76 27.20 19.55
CA ALA A 75 21.80 26.20 20.59
C ALA A 75 22.68 25.03 20.14
N SER A 76 23.67 24.69 20.97
CA SER A 76 24.57 23.55 20.71
C SER A 76 24.63 22.65 21.94
N LYS A 77 24.56 21.33 21.71
CA LYS A 77 24.64 20.36 22.80
C LYS A 77 25.28 19.05 22.34
N ALA A 78 26.14 18.50 23.20
CA ALA A 78 26.77 17.20 22.96
C ALA A 78 25.89 16.08 23.51
N PHE A 79 25.58 15.10 22.66
CA PHE A 79 24.86 13.88 23.00
C PHE A 79 25.76 12.65 22.83
N ARG A 80 25.64 11.67 23.71
CA ARG A 80 26.34 10.38 23.59
C ARG A 80 25.44 9.37 22.92
N ILE A 81 25.95 8.71 21.88
CA ILE A 81 25.21 7.68 21.14
C ILE A 81 25.03 6.45 22.05
N VAL A 82 23.78 6.02 22.27
CA VAL A 82 23.45 4.85 23.13
C VAL A 82 22.80 3.69 22.38
N GLY A 83 22.26 3.95 21.20
CA GLY A 83 21.58 2.94 20.40
C GLY A 83 21.62 3.26 18.92
N ILE A 84 21.48 2.21 18.12
CA ILE A 84 21.44 2.26 16.66
C ILE A 84 20.12 1.68 16.19
N PHE A 85 19.38 2.43 15.39
CA PHE A 85 18.19 1.92 14.72
C PHE A 85 18.48 1.53 13.27
N ASN A 86 17.73 0.56 12.78
CA ASN A 86 17.71 0.13 11.39
C ASN A 86 16.33 0.41 10.80
N ALA A 87 16.25 1.31 9.84
CA ALA A 87 15.01 1.61 9.11
C ALA A 87 15.00 0.91 7.75
N GLU A 88 13.83 0.83 7.12
CA GLU A 88 13.72 0.24 5.77
C GLU A 88 14.36 1.12 4.69
N SER A 89 14.47 2.43 4.94
CA SER A 89 15.08 3.42 4.05
C SER A 89 16.37 3.97 4.66
N GLU A 90 17.49 3.88 3.92
CA GLU A 90 18.76 4.49 4.36
C GLU A 90 18.66 6.02 4.47
N ALA A 91 17.77 6.65 3.70
CA ALA A 91 17.55 8.09 3.76
C ALA A 91 17.03 8.49 5.15
N VAL A 92 16.06 7.74 5.69
CA VAL A 92 15.53 7.94 7.04
C VAL A 92 16.64 7.78 8.08
N GLU A 93 17.48 6.75 7.93
CA GLU A 93 18.60 6.52 8.85
C GLU A 93 19.64 7.64 8.85
N LYS A 94 19.89 8.28 7.69
CA LYS A 94 20.85 9.39 7.55
C LYS A 94 20.27 10.72 8.03
N GLN A 95 18.96 10.91 7.91
CA GLN A 95 18.30 12.18 8.16
C GLN A 95 17.86 12.36 9.62
N PHE A 96 17.35 11.32 10.28
CA PHE A 96 16.72 11.46 11.60
C PHE A 96 17.62 11.01 12.74
N VAL A 97 17.61 11.78 13.83
CA VAL A 97 18.22 11.41 15.11
C VAL A 97 17.25 11.68 16.25
N PHE A 98 17.22 10.78 17.23
CA PHE A 98 16.20 10.80 18.29
C PHE A 98 16.84 11.08 19.65
N VAL A 99 16.22 11.96 20.43
CA VAL A 99 16.58 12.27 21.81
C VAL A 99 15.31 12.32 22.69
N PRO A 100 15.42 12.20 24.02
CA PRO A 100 14.26 12.43 24.88
C PRO A 100 13.74 13.86 24.72
N ILE A 101 12.41 14.02 24.67
CA ILE A 101 11.75 15.32 24.43
C ILE A 101 12.19 16.38 25.45
N SER A 102 12.42 15.98 26.71
CA SER A 102 12.94 16.84 27.76
C SER A 102 14.31 17.44 27.43
N GLN A 103 15.17 16.69 26.74
CA GLN A 103 16.50 17.15 26.33
C GLN A 103 16.44 18.07 25.10
N ALA A 104 15.55 17.79 24.16
CA ALA A 104 15.30 18.64 23.00
C ALA A 104 14.70 20.00 23.44
N ALA A 105 13.63 19.97 24.23
CA ALA A 105 12.98 21.17 24.77
C ALA A 105 13.94 22.03 25.59
N LYS A 106 14.81 21.42 26.42
CA LYS A 106 15.85 22.15 27.17
C LYS A 106 16.90 22.76 26.25
N MET A 107 17.31 22.07 25.18
CA MET A 107 18.29 22.59 24.22
C MET A 107 17.73 23.78 23.44
N LEU A 108 16.47 23.68 23.00
CA LEU A 108 15.80 24.68 22.15
C LEU A 108 15.06 25.76 22.95
N LYS A 109 15.23 25.80 24.29
CA LYS A 109 14.57 26.73 25.22
C LYS A 109 13.04 26.77 25.10
N MET A 110 12.43 25.66 24.71
CA MET A 110 10.98 25.55 24.45
C MET A 110 10.10 25.45 25.71
N ARG A 111 10.69 25.46 26.92
CA ARG A 111 9.96 25.27 28.19
C ARG A 111 9.06 24.03 28.15
N ASN A 112 7.74 24.21 28.25
CA ASN A 112 6.71 23.15 28.17
C ASN A 112 5.98 23.11 26.81
N ALA A 113 6.46 23.85 25.79
CA ALA A 113 5.85 23.83 24.47
C ALA A 113 6.21 22.53 23.72
N ILE A 114 5.27 22.05 22.92
CA ILE A 114 5.39 20.86 22.08
C ILE A 114 5.10 21.30 20.65
N SER A 115 5.89 20.83 19.69
CA SER A 115 5.70 21.17 18.26
C SER A 115 4.56 20.37 17.62
N GLU A 116 4.40 19.11 17.97
CA GLU A 116 3.46 18.20 17.31
C GLU A 116 2.91 17.15 18.29
N ILE A 117 1.65 16.77 18.10
CA ILE A 117 1.03 15.60 18.76
C ILE A 117 0.56 14.65 17.65
N SER A 118 1.15 13.46 17.60
CA SER A 118 0.76 12.44 16.64
C SER A 118 -0.29 11.50 17.23
N ILE A 119 -1.38 11.24 16.49
CA ILE A 119 -2.47 10.36 16.90
C ILE A 119 -2.56 9.20 15.90
N MET A 120 -2.44 7.97 16.41
CA MET A 120 -2.58 6.76 15.60
C MET A 120 -3.96 6.13 15.80
N LEU A 121 -4.68 5.91 14.70
CA LEU A 121 -5.94 5.17 14.72
C LEU A 121 -5.68 3.65 14.75
N PRO A 122 -6.54 2.84 15.41
CA PRO A 122 -6.30 1.41 15.57
C PRO A 122 -6.27 0.58 14.28
N LYS A 123 -6.91 1.07 13.22
CA LYS A 123 -7.02 0.35 11.94
C LYS A 123 -6.58 1.26 10.81
N LEU A 124 -5.63 0.77 10.02
CA LEU A 124 -5.17 1.44 8.80
C LEU A 124 -6.34 1.63 7.83
N ASP A 125 -6.52 2.86 7.36
CA ASP A 125 -7.43 3.20 6.27
C ASP A 125 -6.63 3.89 5.16
N ILE A 126 -6.31 3.11 4.11
CA ILE A 126 -5.56 3.60 2.95
C ILE A 126 -6.31 4.76 2.26
N THR A 127 -7.63 4.79 2.35
CA THR A 127 -8.45 5.88 1.77
C THR A 127 -8.33 7.18 2.56
N GLY A 128 -7.84 7.15 3.80
CA GLY A 128 -7.70 8.31 4.68
C GLY A 128 -9.03 8.88 5.19
N LYS A 129 -10.16 8.21 4.91
CA LYS A 129 -11.50 8.71 5.24
C LYS A 129 -11.71 8.80 6.74
N LYS A 130 -11.27 7.77 7.49
CA LYS A 130 -11.39 7.75 8.95
C LYS A 130 -10.54 8.82 9.62
N GLU A 131 -9.32 9.02 9.14
CA GLU A 131 -8.39 10.04 9.60
C GLU A 131 -8.97 11.43 9.34
N THR A 132 -9.49 11.67 8.13
CA THR A 132 -10.14 12.94 7.76
C THR A 132 -11.36 13.22 8.64
N GLN A 133 -12.20 12.22 8.89
CA GLN A 133 -13.37 12.38 9.77
C GLN A 133 -12.95 12.66 11.21
N THR A 134 -11.90 11.99 11.69
CA THR A 134 -11.39 12.19 13.06
C THR A 134 -10.77 13.58 13.19
N ALA A 135 -9.93 13.99 12.24
CA ALA A 135 -9.34 15.33 12.19
C ALA A 135 -10.43 16.41 12.25
N ARG A 136 -11.50 16.29 11.45
CA ARG A 136 -12.64 17.23 11.49
C ARG A 136 -13.32 17.29 12.86
N LYS A 137 -13.49 16.15 13.55
CA LYS A 137 -14.06 16.11 14.90
C LYS A 137 -13.14 16.80 15.92
N ILE A 138 -11.83 16.61 15.80
CA ILE A 138 -10.86 17.26 16.70
C ILE A 138 -10.83 18.76 16.46
N ILE A 139 -10.80 19.21 15.19
CA ILE A 139 -10.87 20.64 14.83
C ILE A 139 -12.12 21.28 15.44
N ALA A 140 -13.28 20.64 15.26
CA ALA A 140 -14.54 21.15 15.82
C ALA A 140 -14.57 21.17 17.35
N ALA A 141 -13.87 20.24 18.01
CA ALA A 141 -13.83 20.17 19.48
C ALA A 141 -12.84 21.16 20.11
N ILE A 142 -11.69 21.40 19.47
CA ILE A 142 -10.69 22.36 19.95
C ILE A 142 -11.16 23.79 19.70
N ASN A 143 -11.75 24.04 18.51
CA ASN A 143 -12.30 25.34 18.12
C ASN A 143 -11.34 26.52 18.38
N ASP A 144 -10.05 26.33 18.07
CA ASP A 144 -9.00 27.34 18.17
C ASP A 144 -8.13 27.26 16.91
N ASP A 145 -8.11 28.37 16.15
CA ASP A 145 -7.40 28.49 14.87
C ASP A 145 -5.87 28.43 15.01
N LYS A 146 -5.33 28.46 16.24
CA LYS A 146 -3.89 28.31 16.49
C LYS A 146 -3.38 26.90 16.25
N PHE A 147 -4.26 25.90 16.26
CA PHE A 147 -3.87 24.50 16.07
C PHE A 147 -4.14 24.06 14.65
N VAL A 148 -3.08 23.61 13.97
CA VAL A 148 -3.20 23.00 12.64
C VAL A 148 -3.30 21.49 12.82
N ILE A 149 -4.37 20.89 12.30
CA ILE A 149 -4.62 19.45 12.36
C ILE A 149 -4.54 18.92 10.94
N GLU A 150 -3.45 18.22 10.65
CA GLU A 150 -3.22 17.58 9.36
C GLU A 150 -3.30 16.06 9.48
N THR A 151 -3.91 15.43 8.48
CA THR A 151 -3.87 13.98 8.30
C THR A 151 -2.56 13.57 7.61
N TRP A 152 -2.21 12.28 7.66
CA TRP A 152 -1.03 11.77 6.95
C TRP A 152 -1.07 12.08 5.44
N GLN A 153 -2.27 12.12 4.84
CA GLN A 153 -2.48 12.45 3.44
C GLN A 153 -2.14 13.90 3.10
N GLN A 154 -2.35 14.82 4.06
CA GLN A 154 -2.02 16.23 3.90
C GLN A 154 -0.56 16.52 4.22
N LEU A 155 0.02 15.80 5.19
CA LEU A 155 1.45 15.87 5.50
C LEU A 155 2.32 15.29 4.38
N LEU A 156 1.82 14.28 3.66
CA LEU A 156 2.54 13.56 2.61
C LEU A 156 1.76 13.56 1.28
N PRO A 157 1.52 14.75 0.68
CA PRO A 157 0.66 14.90 -0.50
C PRO A 157 1.18 14.14 -1.72
N MET A 158 2.51 14.02 -1.84
CA MET A 158 3.15 13.26 -2.91
C MET A 158 2.90 11.76 -2.80
N ILE A 159 2.87 11.20 -1.57
CA ILE A 159 2.52 9.79 -1.35
C ILE A 159 1.04 9.57 -1.66
N LYS A 160 0.16 10.49 -1.25
CA LYS A 160 -1.26 10.44 -1.62
C LYS A 160 -1.44 10.43 -3.14
N ALA A 161 -0.81 11.37 -3.85
CA ALA A 161 -0.88 11.45 -5.30
C ALA A 161 -0.36 10.16 -5.98
N TYR A 162 0.73 9.59 -5.46
CA TYR A 162 1.26 8.31 -5.93
C TYR A 162 0.26 7.16 -5.75
N LEU A 163 -0.39 7.06 -4.59
CA LEU A 163 -1.40 6.02 -4.32
C LEU A 163 -2.62 6.18 -5.23
N GLU A 164 -3.09 7.41 -5.45
CA GLU A 164 -4.21 7.69 -6.36
C GLU A 164 -3.86 7.35 -7.81
N MET A 165 -2.65 7.72 -8.26
CA MET A 165 -2.16 7.39 -9.60
C MET A 165 -1.99 5.87 -9.78
N SER A 166 -1.43 5.17 -8.78
CA SER A 166 -1.31 3.72 -8.79
C SER A 166 -2.68 3.04 -8.88
N GLY A 167 -3.68 3.53 -8.13
CA GLY A 167 -5.07 3.09 -8.25
C GLY A 167 -5.64 3.28 -9.65
N PHE A 168 -5.36 4.41 -10.30
CA PHE A 168 -5.79 4.65 -11.69
C PHE A 168 -5.16 3.67 -12.68
N PHE A 169 -3.86 3.37 -12.55
CA PHE A 169 -3.20 2.34 -13.36
C PHE A 169 -3.81 0.95 -13.17
N LEU A 170 -4.19 0.59 -11.94
CA LEU A 170 -4.89 -0.67 -11.68
C LEU A 170 -6.23 -0.75 -12.43
N TYR A 171 -7.00 0.34 -12.50
CA TYR A 171 -8.24 0.35 -13.29
C TYR A 171 -8.00 0.14 -14.79
N ILE A 172 -6.94 0.72 -15.35
CA ILE A 172 -6.55 0.47 -16.74
C ILE A 172 -6.19 -1.01 -16.94
N TRP A 173 -5.39 -1.57 -16.03
CA TRP A 173 -5.03 -3.00 -16.06
C TRP A 173 -6.25 -3.90 -16.00
N TYR A 174 -7.18 -3.62 -15.07
CA TYR A 174 -8.45 -4.32 -15.01
C TYR A 174 -9.20 -4.23 -16.33
N PHE A 175 -9.35 -3.04 -16.90
CA PHE A 175 -10.01 -2.86 -18.20
C PHE A 175 -9.38 -3.72 -19.30
N VAL A 176 -8.05 -3.70 -19.44
CA VAL A 176 -7.33 -4.49 -20.47
C VAL A 176 -7.53 -5.99 -20.27
N VAL A 177 -7.37 -6.47 -19.02
CA VAL A 177 -7.58 -7.90 -18.69
C VAL A 177 -9.02 -8.31 -18.94
N PHE A 178 -10.00 -7.46 -18.61
CA PHE A 178 -11.41 -7.74 -18.88
C PHE A 178 -11.73 -7.79 -20.37
N VAL A 179 -11.19 -6.89 -21.18
CA VAL A 179 -11.35 -6.92 -22.64
C VAL A 179 -10.76 -8.21 -23.20
N ALA A 180 -9.53 -8.57 -22.78
CA ALA A 180 -8.88 -9.81 -23.22
C ALA A 180 -9.69 -11.06 -22.82
N MET A 181 -10.15 -11.13 -21.57
CA MET A 181 -11.03 -12.18 -21.07
C MET A 181 -12.33 -12.26 -21.88
N GLY A 182 -12.96 -11.11 -22.15
CA GLY A 182 -14.20 -11.02 -22.90
C GLY A 182 -14.06 -11.59 -24.31
N PHE A 183 -12.99 -11.22 -25.03
CA PHE A 183 -12.68 -11.82 -26.33
C PHE A 183 -12.49 -13.34 -26.25
N GLY A 184 -11.79 -13.83 -25.23
CA GLY A 184 -11.63 -15.26 -24.98
C GLY A 184 -12.96 -15.98 -24.84
N ILE A 185 -13.85 -15.47 -23.97
CA ILE A 185 -15.17 -16.05 -23.73
C ILE A 185 -16.01 -16.04 -25.00
N VAL A 186 -16.09 -14.90 -25.71
CA VAL A 186 -16.86 -14.80 -26.95
C VAL A 186 -16.36 -15.80 -27.97
N ASN A 187 -15.05 -15.91 -28.17
CA ASN A 187 -14.49 -16.80 -29.18
C ASN A 187 -14.78 -18.27 -28.85
N THR A 188 -14.56 -18.68 -27.60
CA THR A 188 -14.80 -20.07 -27.17
C THR A 188 -16.30 -20.42 -27.23
N THR A 189 -17.17 -19.54 -26.72
CA THR A 189 -18.61 -19.80 -26.72
C THR A 189 -19.21 -19.78 -28.12
N LEU A 190 -18.78 -18.87 -29.00
CA LEU A 190 -19.19 -18.89 -30.41
C LEU A 190 -18.77 -20.19 -31.10
N MET A 191 -17.54 -20.65 -30.89
CA MET A 191 -17.06 -21.90 -31.46
C MET A 191 -17.88 -23.10 -30.98
N ALA A 192 -18.09 -23.21 -29.66
CA ALA A 192 -18.92 -24.26 -29.08
C ALA A 192 -20.37 -24.25 -29.63
N ILE A 193 -20.95 -23.07 -29.85
CA ILE A 193 -22.28 -22.93 -30.48
C ILE A 193 -22.25 -23.39 -31.94
N PHE A 194 -21.20 -23.05 -32.69
CA PHE A 194 -21.09 -23.41 -34.09
C PHE A 194 -20.96 -24.92 -34.29
N GLU A 195 -20.16 -25.59 -33.46
CA GLU A 195 -20.04 -27.06 -33.47
C GLU A 195 -21.38 -27.74 -33.15
N ARG A 196 -22.17 -27.17 -32.24
CA ARG A 196 -23.46 -27.73 -31.79
C ARG A 196 -24.67 -27.14 -32.51
N MET A 197 -24.46 -26.45 -33.64
CA MET A 197 -25.54 -25.74 -34.34
C MET A 197 -26.68 -26.67 -34.79
N ARG A 198 -26.35 -27.87 -35.28
CA ARG A 198 -27.32 -28.87 -35.72
C ARG A 198 -28.18 -29.37 -34.56
N GLU A 199 -27.59 -29.56 -33.38
CA GLU A 199 -28.30 -29.97 -32.16
C GLU A 199 -29.33 -28.92 -31.74
N PHE A 200 -28.94 -27.64 -31.71
CA PHE A 200 -29.86 -26.54 -31.40
C PHE A 200 -30.96 -26.38 -32.46
N GLY A 201 -30.66 -26.63 -33.74
CA GLY A 201 -31.64 -26.65 -34.83
C GLY A 201 -32.70 -27.74 -34.66
N LEU A 202 -32.27 -28.96 -34.31
CA LEU A 202 -33.16 -30.09 -34.04
C LEU A 202 -34.04 -29.83 -32.80
N MET A 203 -33.44 -29.37 -31.70
CA MET A 203 -34.21 -29.06 -30.48
C MET A 203 -35.27 -27.98 -30.72
N LYS A 204 -34.98 -26.95 -31.53
CA LYS A 204 -35.98 -25.96 -31.93
C LYS A 204 -37.08 -26.55 -32.82
N ALA A 205 -36.75 -27.46 -33.74
CA ALA A 205 -37.74 -28.16 -34.55
C ALA A 205 -38.68 -29.04 -33.70
N LEU A 206 -38.18 -29.56 -32.57
CA LEU A 206 -38.96 -30.29 -31.57
C LEU A 206 -39.73 -29.38 -30.59
N GLY A 207 -39.69 -28.05 -30.77
CA GLY A 207 -40.47 -27.09 -29.98
C GLY A 207 -39.73 -26.36 -28.87
N MET A 208 -38.39 -26.48 -28.78
CA MET A 208 -37.59 -25.73 -27.80
C MET A 208 -37.68 -24.22 -28.07
N ARG A 209 -38.04 -23.46 -27.03
CA ARG A 209 -38.17 -21.99 -27.12
C ARG A 209 -36.78 -21.33 -27.19
N PRO A 210 -36.61 -20.22 -27.93
CA PRO A 210 -35.33 -19.50 -28.02
C PRO A 210 -34.71 -19.15 -26.67
N PHE A 211 -35.53 -18.82 -25.66
CA PHE A 211 -35.06 -18.53 -24.30
C PHE A 211 -34.41 -19.75 -23.61
N GLN A 212 -34.86 -20.96 -23.90
CA GLN A 212 -34.25 -22.18 -23.34
C GLN A 212 -32.84 -22.40 -23.89
N VAL A 213 -32.60 -22.04 -25.16
CA VAL A 213 -31.26 -22.08 -25.77
C VAL A 213 -30.34 -21.07 -25.11
N ILE A 214 -30.82 -19.83 -24.90
CA ILE A 214 -30.05 -18.79 -24.20
C ILE A 214 -29.70 -19.26 -22.78
N LYS A 215 -30.69 -19.79 -22.04
CA LYS A 215 -30.47 -20.31 -20.69
C LYS A 215 -29.42 -21.42 -20.68
N GLY A 216 -29.44 -22.33 -21.65
CA GLY A 216 -28.44 -23.38 -21.78
C GLY A 216 -27.02 -22.82 -21.93
N VAL A 217 -26.81 -21.95 -22.92
CA VAL A 217 -25.49 -21.34 -23.20
C VAL A 217 -24.98 -20.51 -22.01
N VAL A 218 -25.86 -19.73 -21.37
CA VAL A 218 -25.49 -18.93 -20.19
C VAL A 218 -25.14 -19.83 -19.00
N THR A 219 -25.86 -20.94 -18.81
CA THR A 219 -25.58 -21.90 -17.73
C THR A 219 -24.24 -22.61 -17.95
N GLU A 220 -23.94 -23.03 -19.19
CA GLU A 220 -22.64 -23.60 -19.56
C GLU A 220 -21.51 -22.60 -19.31
N THR A 221 -21.70 -21.35 -19.73
CA THR A 221 -20.72 -20.29 -19.46
C THR A 221 -20.54 -20.05 -17.96
N PHE A 222 -21.62 -20.06 -17.17
CA PHE A 222 -21.56 -19.89 -15.72
C PHE A 222 -20.67 -20.96 -15.07
N PHE A 223 -20.81 -22.23 -15.44
CA PHE A 223 -19.95 -23.29 -14.93
C PHE A 223 -18.49 -23.12 -15.36
N LEU A 224 -18.25 -22.74 -16.61
CA LEU A 224 -16.89 -22.44 -17.09
C LEU A 224 -16.25 -21.28 -16.32
N LEU A 225 -17.02 -20.22 -16.02
CA LEU A 225 -16.56 -19.09 -15.22
C LEU A 225 -16.25 -19.50 -13.78
N VAL A 226 -17.12 -20.27 -13.13
CA VAL A 226 -16.90 -20.75 -11.76
C VAL A 226 -15.63 -21.60 -11.68
N LEU A 227 -15.45 -22.55 -12.60
CA LEU A 227 -14.24 -23.37 -12.66
C LEU A 227 -12.99 -22.54 -12.96
N GLY A 228 -13.10 -21.56 -13.87
CA GLY A 228 -12.02 -20.63 -14.19
C GLY A 228 -11.62 -19.75 -13.01
N ILE A 229 -12.59 -19.23 -12.25
CA ILE A 229 -12.34 -18.45 -11.02
C ILE A 229 -11.67 -19.32 -9.96
N LEU A 230 -12.14 -20.56 -9.75
CA LEU A 230 -11.53 -21.47 -8.79
C LEU A 230 -10.07 -21.80 -9.18
N ALA A 231 -9.84 -22.21 -10.42
CA ALA A 231 -8.50 -22.52 -10.92
C ALA A 231 -7.58 -21.28 -10.90
N GLY A 232 -8.09 -20.13 -11.32
CA GLY A 232 -7.37 -18.86 -11.33
C GLY A 232 -6.99 -18.40 -9.93
N ASN A 233 -7.88 -18.53 -8.95
CA ASN A 233 -7.59 -18.23 -7.55
C ASN A 233 -6.53 -19.17 -6.96
N ILE A 234 -6.60 -20.47 -7.28
CA ILE A 234 -5.57 -21.44 -6.85
C ILE A 234 -4.21 -21.07 -7.44
N LEU A 235 -4.15 -20.82 -8.75
CA LEU A 235 -2.90 -20.42 -9.42
C LEU A 235 -2.38 -19.08 -8.87
N GLY A 236 -3.24 -18.09 -8.69
CA GLY A 236 -2.89 -16.79 -8.12
C GLY A 236 -2.35 -16.92 -6.70
N PHE A 237 -2.99 -17.73 -5.85
CA PHE A 237 -2.51 -18.02 -4.50
C PHE A 237 -1.14 -18.71 -4.54
N LEU A 238 -0.93 -19.70 -5.41
CA LEU A 238 0.36 -20.38 -5.55
C LEU A 238 1.46 -19.43 -6.04
N SER A 239 1.17 -18.56 -7.01
CA SER A 239 2.10 -17.54 -7.49
C SER A 239 2.48 -16.55 -6.38
N VAL A 240 1.50 -16.06 -5.62
CA VAL A 240 1.77 -15.17 -4.48
C VAL A 240 2.54 -15.90 -3.40
N ALA A 241 2.17 -17.13 -3.04
CA ALA A 241 2.88 -17.92 -2.02
C ALA A 241 4.35 -18.18 -2.39
N ALA A 242 4.64 -18.39 -3.68
CA ALA A 242 6.00 -18.56 -4.18
C ALA A 242 6.84 -17.28 -4.04
N ILE A 243 6.24 -16.12 -4.29
CA ILE A 243 6.93 -14.81 -4.26
C ILE A 243 6.98 -14.22 -2.84
N ALA A 244 5.94 -14.43 -2.04
CA ALA A 244 5.75 -13.82 -0.72
C ALA A 244 6.86 -14.19 0.27
N ARG A 245 7.47 -15.38 0.15
CA ARG A 245 8.56 -15.80 1.04
C ARG A 245 9.84 -14.98 0.86
N ASN A 246 10.18 -14.64 -0.38
CA ASN A 246 11.43 -13.94 -0.70
C ASN A 246 11.23 -12.42 -0.79
N GLY A 247 9.98 -11.99 -1.03
CA GLY A 247 9.63 -10.61 -1.35
C GLY A 247 10.12 -10.24 -2.75
N ILE A 248 9.48 -9.25 -3.36
CA ILE A 248 9.95 -8.67 -4.62
C ILE A 248 11.01 -7.62 -4.26
N ASP A 249 12.27 -7.91 -4.56
CA ASP A 249 13.36 -6.96 -4.36
C ASP A 249 13.34 -5.89 -5.45
N LEU A 250 12.95 -4.69 -5.06
CA LEU A 250 12.90 -3.50 -5.90
C LEU A 250 14.12 -2.61 -5.70
N SER A 251 15.18 -3.09 -5.05
CA SER A 251 16.40 -2.29 -4.78
C SER A 251 16.97 -1.62 -6.04
N ALA A 252 16.85 -2.26 -7.21
CA ALA A 252 17.31 -1.69 -8.49
C ALA A 252 16.44 -0.50 -8.97
N LEU A 253 15.13 -0.52 -8.68
CA LEU A 253 14.19 0.56 -9.01
C LEU A 253 14.14 1.64 -7.89
N ALA A 254 14.46 1.24 -6.66
CA ALA A 254 14.35 2.05 -5.46
C ALA A 254 15.51 3.05 -5.26
N ALA A 255 16.57 3.00 -6.09
CA ALA A 255 17.77 3.83 -5.96
C ALA A 255 17.54 5.36 -6.03
N GLY A 256 16.32 5.83 -6.32
CA GLY A 256 15.86 7.21 -6.08
C GLY A 256 14.52 7.32 -5.36
N ALA A 257 13.82 6.20 -5.13
CA ALA A 257 12.50 6.14 -4.53
C ALA A 257 12.52 5.96 -3.00
N GLU A 258 13.66 5.55 -2.42
CA GLU A 258 13.83 5.44 -0.96
C GLU A 258 13.59 6.78 -0.21
N MET A 259 13.83 7.91 -0.89
CA MET A 259 13.57 9.26 -0.35
C MET A 259 12.07 9.52 -0.16
N TRP A 260 11.21 8.78 -0.88
CA TRP A 260 9.75 8.86 -0.80
C TRP A 260 9.15 7.81 0.15
N GLY A 261 9.99 7.08 0.90
CA GLY A 261 9.55 6.08 1.86
C GLY A 261 9.08 4.76 1.23
N ILE A 262 9.39 4.50 -0.04
CA ILE A 262 9.05 3.23 -0.69
C ILE A 262 10.03 2.15 -0.20
N PRO A 263 9.53 1.05 0.40
CA PRO A 263 10.38 0.00 0.92
C PRO A 263 11.11 -0.74 -0.20
N ARG A 264 12.32 -1.23 0.09
CA ARG A 264 13.16 -1.97 -0.87
C ARG A 264 12.58 -3.32 -1.26
N LYS A 265 11.73 -3.89 -0.41
CA LYS A 265 11.07 -5.18 -0.63
C LYS A 265 9.57 -5.00 -0.50
N LEU A 266 8.84 -5.44 -1.52
CA LEU A 266 7.39 -5.56 -1.47
C LEU A 266 7.01 -7.00 -1.16
N TYR A 267 6.13 -7.16 -0.18
CA TYR A 267 5.53 -8.44 0.15
C TYR A 267 4.09 -8.42 -0.38
N PRO A 268 3.76 -9.24 -1.39
CA PRO A 268 2.40 -9.34 -1.85
C PRO A 268 1.53 -9.94 -0.74
N GLU A 269 0.42 -9.28 -0.45
CA GLU A 269 -0.58 -9.74 0.51
C GLU A 269 -1.91 -9.94 -0.21
N ILE A 270 -2.60 -11.04 0.10
CA ILE A 270 -3.92 -11.33 -0.47
C ILE A 270 -4.98 -10.95 0.54
N TRP A 271 -5.84 -10.01 0.15
CA TRP A 271 -7.00 -9.63 0.92
C TRP A 271 -8.20 -10.42 0.42
N VAL A 272 -8.92 -11.09 1.33
CA VAL A 272 -10.10 -11.90 0.98
C VAL A 272 -11.15 -11.08 0.24
N GLN A 273 -11.29 -9.81 0.61
CA GLN A 273 -12.21 -8.87 -0.03
C GLN A 273 -11.89 -8.68 -1.52
N ASP A 274 -10.61 -8.55 -1.88
CA ASP A 274 -10.19 -8.35 -3.27
C ASP A 274 -10.47 -9.59 -4.11
N VAL A 275 -10.23 -10.79 -3.56
CA VAL A 275 -10.54 -12.07 -4.23
C VAL A 275 -12.03 -12.21 -4.49
N VAL A 276 -12.87 -11.89 -3.50
CA VAL A 276 -14.34 -11.97 -3.62
C VAL A 276 -14.86 -10.95 -4.62
N VAL A 277 -14.40 -9.70 -4.54
CA VAL A 277 -14.81 -8.63 -5.46
C VAL A 277 -14.37 -8.95 -6.89
N ALA A 278 -13.12 -9.34 -7.10
CA ALA A 278 -12.63 -9.72 -8.42
C ALA A 278 -13.41 -10.90 -9.00
N GLY A 279 -13.62 -11.96 -8.22
CA GLY A 279 -14.41 -13.12 -8.64
C GLY A 279 -15.85 -12.75 -9.01
N PHE A 280 -16.50 -11.91 -8.20
CA PHE A 280 -17.85 -11.43 -8.48
C PHE A 280 -17.91 -10.59 -9.78
N VAL A 281 -16.96 -9.67 -9.98
CA VAL A 281 -16.90 -8.85 -11.19
C VAL A 281 -16.66 -9.71 -12.44
N VAL A 282 -15.72 -10.66 -12.38
CA VAL A 282 -15.45 -11.63 -13.45
C VAL A 282 -16.70 -12.43 -13.78
N LEU A 283 -17.44 -12.89 -12.78
CA LEU A 283 -18.68 -13.65 -12.98
C LEU A 283 -19.76 -12.82 -13.66
N VAL A 284 -20.03 -11.61 -13.16
CA VAL A 284 -21.07 -10.71 -13.71
C VAL A 284 -20.72 -10.31 -15.14
N LEU A 285 -19.50 -9.83 -15.38
CA LEU A 285 -19.08 -9.39 -16.71
C LEU A 285 -18.99 -10.56 -17.69
N GLY A 286 -18.50 -11.73 -17.26
CA GLY A 286 -18.43 -12.92 -18.09
C GLY A 286 -19.82 -13.39 -18.56
N ILE A 287 -20.82 -13.34 -17.68
CA ILE A 287 -22.22 -13.62 -18.04
C ILE A 287 -22.74 -12.56 -19.03
N LEU A 288 -22.49 -11.28 -18.79
CA LEU A 288 -22.92 -10.22 -19.70
C LEU A 288 -22.32 -10.37 -21.10
N VAL A 289 -21.03 -10.73 -21.18
CA VAL A 289 -20.34 -10.99 -22.44
C VAL A 289 -20.92 -12.20 -23.16
N SER A 290 -21.28 -13.28 -22.45
CA SER A 290 -21.83 -14.50 -23.06
C SER A 290 -23.29 -14.38 -23.50
N LEU A 291 -24.00 -13.33 -23.10
CA LEU A 291 -25.32 -13.03 -23.65
C LEU A 291 -25.26 -12.79 -25.16
N TYR A 292 -24.24 -12.10 -25.67
CA TYR A 292 -24.09 -11.86 -27.11
C TYR A 292 -24.10 -13.17 -27.95
N PRO A 293 -23.20 -14.14 -27.69
CA PRO A 293 -23.21 -15.42 -28.41
C PRO A 293 -24.50 -16.23 -28.12
N ALA A 294 -25.03 -16.19 -26.89
CA ALA A 294 -26.28 -16.87 -26.55
C ALA A 294 -27.49 -16.36 -27.37
N PHE A 295 -27.62 -15.04 -27.54
CA PHE A 295 -28.64 -14.45 -28.40
C PHE A 295 -28.44 -14.83 -29.87
N LYS A 296 -27.18 -14.91 -30.32
CA LYS A 296 -26.86 -15.36 -31.68
C LYS A 296 -27.29 -16.81 -31.91
N ALA A 297 -27.04 -17.72 -30.96
CA ALA A 297 -27.51 -19.11 -31.00
C ALA A 297 -29.05 -19.20 -31.05
N ALA A 298 -29.72 -18.36 -30.27
CA ALA A 298 -31.18 -18.32 -30.20
C ALA A 298 -31.85 -17.89 -31.52
N ARG A 299 -31.14 -17.13 -32.37
CA ARG A 299 -31.64 -16.69 -33.69
C ARG A 299 -31.36 -17.66 -34.85
N ILE A 300 -30.63 -18.75 -34.63
CA ILE A 300 -30.38 -19.75 -35.68
C ILE A 300 -31.68 -20.48 -36.04
N THR A 301 -32.05 -20.51 -37.31
CA THR A 301 -33.25 -21.19 -37.80
C THR A 301 -32.96 -22.64 -38.18
N PRO A 302 -33.91 -23.57 -38.01
CA PRO A 302 -33.70 -25.00 -38.34
C PRO A 302 -33.22 -25.21 -39.78
N ALA A 303 -33.78 -24.48 -40.74
CA ALA A 303 -33.39 -24.56 -42.16
C ALA A 303 -31.93 -24.16 -42.42
N THR A 304 -31.40 -23.17 -41.70
CA THR A 304 -30.01 -22.71 -41.86
C THR A 304 -29.02 -23.61 -41.11
N ALA A 305 -29.45 -24.27 -40.04
CA ALA A 305 -28.64 -25.23 -39.31
C ALA A 305 -28.43 -26.55 -40.07
N MET A 306 -29.43 -27.01 -40.84
CA MET A 306 -29.37 -28.28 -41.57
C MET A 306 -28.65 -28.20 -42.93
N THR A 307 -28.43 -26.99 -43.46
CA THR A 307 -27.82 -26.76 -44.78
C THR A 307 -26.34 -26.35 -44.72
N LYS A 308 -25.81 -26.00 -43.55
CA LYS A 308 -24.37 -25.79 -43.36
C LYS A 308 -23.65 -27.12 -43.12
N ASN A 309 -22.73 -27.47 -44.02
CA ASN A 309 -21.70 -28.48 -43.81
C ASN A 309 -20.53 -27.91 -43.03
#